data_AF-A0A160FHZ8-F1
#
_entry.id   AF-A0A160FHZ8-F1
#
_cell.length_a   1.000
_cell.length_b   1.000
_cell.length_c   1.000
_cell.angle_alpha   90.00
_cell.angle_beta   90.00
_cell.angle_gamma   90.00
#
_symmetry.space_group_name_H-M   'P 1'
#
loop_
_entity.id
_entity.type
_entity.pdbx_description
1 polymer ?
#
loop_
_entity_poly.entity_id
_entity_poly.type
_entity_poly.pdbx_seq_one_letter_code
_entity_poly.pdbx_strand_id
1 'polypeptide(L)'
;MHSSPVTPPVASPLAQRRVALATPDPRRATVNQPISPADKLLADVSRNLRAARASLQANNLSATKTRLAAAIAAQPDNRDALRLRATVHTLEQQRDALLSLARGCGYIGRWTCMSRDAGIALQIDSSSKAAQRLATQAMRESELQIEPPIDAAPEQLPDTRDVIAHH
;
A
#
# COMPACT_ATOMS: atom_id res chain seq x y z
N MET A 1 -53.63 -9.61 -33.87
CA MET A 1 -52.77 -9.14 -34.99
C MET A 1 -52.63 -10.29 -35.97
N HIS A 2 -52.86 -9.99 -37.24
CA HIS A 2 -53.24 -10.94 -38.29
C HIS A 2 -52.16 -11.96 -38.67
N SER A 3 -52.59 -13.21 -38.86
CA SER A 3 -51.86 -14.28 -39.55
C SER A 3 -52.33 -14.40 -41.00
N SER A 4 -51.43 -14.94 -41.85
CA SER A 4 -51.61 -15.68 -43.13
C SER A 4 -50.93 -15.00 -44.35
N PRO A 5 -50.70 -15.72 -45.48
CA PRO A 5 -49.98 -17.00 -45.68
C PRO A 5 -49.09 -16.98 -46.96
N VAL A 6 -48.56 -18.14 -47.41
CA VAL A 6 -48.42 -18.65 -48.83
C VAL A 6 -47.12 -19.46 -49.11
N THR A 7 -47.31 -20.79 -49.18
CA THR A 7 -46.99 -21.86 -50.18
C THR A 7 -45.62 -21.97 -50.95
N PRO A 8 -45.20 -23.21 -51.37
CA PRO A 8 -43.86 -23.63 -51.87
C PRO A 8 -43.85 -23.95 -53.40
N PRO A 9 -43.04 -24.88 -53.97
CA PRO A 9 -41.58 -25.09 -53.99
C PRO A 9 -40.99 -24.98 -55.43
N VAL A 10 -39.66 -24.85 -55.59
CA VAL A 10 -38.97 -25.21 -56.86
C VAL A 10 -37.67 -25.96 -56.55
N ALA A 11 -37.49 -27.06 -57.30
CA ALA A 11 -36.46 -28.08 -57.17
C ALA A 11 -35.04 -27.64 -57.59
N SER A 12 -34.08 -28.46 -57.13
CA SER A 12 -32.61 -28.41 -57.19
C SER A 12 -31.96 -28.24 -58.59
N PRO A 13 -30.63 -27.99 -58.66
CA PRO A 13 -29.71 -29.14 -58.69
C PRO A 13 -28.44 -28.99 -57.82
N LEU A 14 -27.88 -30.15 -57.43
CA LEU A 14 -26.53 -30.29 -56.92
C LEU A 14 -25.51 -29.68 -57.88
N ALA A 15 -24.63 -28.82 -57.37
CA ALA A 15 -23.37 -28.50 -58.03
C ALA A 15 -22.24 -28.38 -56.99
N GLN A 16 -21.55 -29.51 -56.82
CA GLN A 16 -20.10 -29.61 -56.62
C GLN A 16 -19.50 -28.86 -55.41
N ARG A 17 -19.32 -29.63 -54.34
CA ARG A 17 -18.36 -29.38 -53.27
C ARG A 17 -16.95 -29.28 -53.86
N ARG A 18 -16.51 -28.07 -54.23
CA ARG A 18 -15.08 -27.78 -54.38
C ARG A 18 -14.53 -27.44 -53.01
N VAL A 19 -13.78 -28.38 -52.45
CA VAL A 19 -12.83 -28.09 -51.37
C VAL A 19 -11.77 -27.17 -51.97
N ALA A 20 -11.96 -25.86 -51.83
CA ALA A 20 -10.87 -24.92 -52.05
C ALA A 20 -9.88 -25.14 -50.90
N LEU A 21 -8.72 -25.68 -51.27
CA LEU A 21 -7.52 -25.67 -50.44
C LEU A 21 -7.26 -24.20 -50.08
N ALA A 22 -7.58 -23.82 -48.84
CA ALA A 22 -7.26 -22.49 -48.34
C ALA A 22 -5.73 -22.38 -48.33
N THR A 23 -5.20 -21.69 -49.33
CA THR A 23 -3.84 -21.20 -49.32
C THR A 23 -3.65 -20.39 -48.04
N PRO A 24 -2.60 -20.64 -47.24
CA PRO A 24 -2.33 -19.82 -46.08
C PRO A 24 -2.04 -18.40 -46.58
N ASP A 25 -2.90 -17.47 -46.22
CA ASP A 25 -2.67 -16.04 -46.40
C ASP A 25 -1.38 -15.66 -45.65
N PRO A 26 -0.31 -15.23 -46.34
CA PRO A 26 0.93 -14.84 -45.67
C PRO A 26 0.80 -13.48 -44.95
N ARG A 27 -0.39 -12.86 -44.94
CA ARG A 27 -0.58 -11.52 -44.38
C ARG A 27 -0.91 -11.47 -42.89
N ARG A 28 -0.66 -12.57 -42.16
CA ARG A 28 -0.57 -12.55 -40.69
C ARG A 28 0.84 -12.81 -40.19
N ALA A 29 1.85 -12.30 -40.88
CA ALA A 29 3.11 -11.97 -40.23
C ALA A 29 2.87 -10.71 -39.37
N THR A 30 2.53 -10.92 -38.10
CA THR A 30 2.87 -9.95 -37.05
C THR A 30 4.36 -9.68 -37.18
N VAL A 31 4.70 -8.55 -37.80
CA VAL A 31 6.07 -8.09 -37.91
C VAL A 31 6.55 -7.83 -36.50
N ASN A 32 7.35 -8.74 -35.95
CA ASN A 32 8.21 -8.47 -34.80
C ASN A 32 9.25 -7.44 -35.26
N GLN A 33 8.85 -6.16 -35.38
CA GLN A 33 9.82 -5.10 -35.52
C GLN A 33 10.63 -5.03 -34.21
N PRO A 34 11.96 -4.95 -34.27
CA PRO A 34 12.78 -4.75 -33.09
C PRO A 34 12.33 -3.48 -32.38
N ILE A 35 11.91 -3.59 -31.11
CA ILE A 35 11.57 -2.43 -30.28
C ILE A 35 12.81 -1.54 -30.22
N SER A 36 12.68 -0.27 -30.59
CA SER A 36 13.83 0.63 -30.54
C SER A 36 14.29 0.83 -29.08
N PRO A 37 15.58 1.13 -28.84
CA PRO A 37 16.05 1.45 -27.51
C PRO A 37 15.26 2.61 -26.86
N ALA A 38 14.80 3.58 -27.65
CA ALA A 38 13.98 4.68 -27.19
C ALA A 38 12.59 4.22 -26.70
N ASP A 39 11.93 3.35 -27.47
CA ASP A 39 10.62 2.80 -27.09
C ASP A 39 10.71 1.97 -25.80
N LYS A 40 11.82 1.24 -25.63
CA LYS A 40 12.10 0.49 -24.40
C LYS A 40 12.24 1.43 -23.20
N LEU A 41 12.98 2.54 -23.34
CA LEU A 41 13.11 3.54 -22.27
C LEU A 41 11.76 4.15 -21.90
N LEU A 42 10.91 4.47 -22.88
CA LEU A 42 9.57 5.00 -22.62
C LEU A 42 8.66 3.98 -21.90
N ALA A 43 8.73 2.71 -22.29
CA ALA A 43 8.03 1.62 -21.61
C ALA A 43 8.55 1.44 -20.17
N ASP A 44 9.85 1.59 -19.95
CA ASP A 44 10.50 1.52 -18.65
C ASP A 44 10.07 2.68 -17.73
N VAL A 45 10.05 3.92 -18.23
CA VAL A 45 9.52 5.09 -17.51
C VAL A 45 8.07 4.85 -17.11
N SER A 46 7.23 4.43 -18.06
CA SER A 46 5.80 4.19 -17.84
C SER A 46 5.56 3.09 -16.79
N ARG A 47 6.35 2.01 -16.82
CA ARG A 47 6.28 0.94 -15.82
C ARG A 47 6.71 1.44 -14.44
N ASN A 48 7.83 2.16 -14.36
CA ASN A 48 8.33 2.70 -13.09
C ASN A 48 7.34 3.69 -12.46
N LEU A 49 6.74 4.58 -13.24
CA LEU A 49 5.74 5.53 -12.73
C LEU A 49 4.47 4.84 -12.23
N ARG A 50 3.96 3.82 -12.95
CA ARG A 50 2.82 3.03 -12.46
C ARG A 50 3.14 2.34 -11.14
N ALA A 51 4.30 1.71 -11.05
CA ALA A 51 4.70 1.00 -9.85
C ALA A 51 5.03 1.96 -8.69
N ALA A 52 5.52 3.18 -8.97
CA ALA A 52 5.71 4.23 -7.98
C ALA A 52 4.36 4.68 -7.39
N ARG A 53 3.34 4.90 -8.25
CA ARG A 53 1.98 5.24 -7.80
C ARG A 53 1.35 4.13 -6.96
N ALA A 54 1.52 2.87 -7.36
CA ALA A 54 1.05 1.73 -6.57
C ALA A 54 1.73 1.64 -5.19
N SER A 55 3.05 1.91 -5.14
CA SER A 55 3.79 1.95 -3.87
C SER A 55 3.34 3.09 -2.98
N LEU A 56 3.01 4.25 -3.58
CA LEU A 56 2.50 5.40 -2.86
C LEU A 56 1.12 5.11 -2.27
N GLN A 57 0.23 4.44 -3.01
CA GLN A 57 -1.07 4.00 -2.49
C GLN A 57 -0.95 3.01 -1.33
N ALA A 58 0.14 2.23 -1.28
CA ALA A 58 0.46 1.35 -0.17
C ALA A 58 1.21 2.07 0.99
N ASN A 59 1.29 3.41 0.96
CA ASN A 59 2.04 4.24 1.89
C ASN A 59 3.51 3.82 2.04
N ASN A 60 4.13 3.30 0.98
CA ASN A 60 5.53 2.87 1.00
C ASN A 60 6.40 3.93 0.29
N LEU A 61 6.87 4.93 1.05
CA LEU A 61 7.64 6.03 0.45
C LEU A 61 9.01 5.57 -0.02
N SER A 62 9.66 4.63 0.68
CA SER A 62 10.94 4.07 0.25
C SER A 62 10.83 3.45 -1.16
N ALA A 63 9.84 2.60 -1.38
CA ALA A 63 9.67 1.91 -2.64
C ALA A 63 9.15 2.83 -3.75
N THR A 64 8.38 3.86 -3.40
CA THR A 64 7.99 4.95 -4.30
C THR A 64 9.23 5.70 -4.80
N LYS A 65 10.12 6.12 -3.89
CA LYS A 65 11.34 6.87 -4.22
C LYS A 65 12.27 6.11 -5.14
N THR A 66 12.50 4.83 -4.88
CA THR A 66 13.36 3.99 -5.74
C THR A 66 12.83 3.94 -7.17
N ARG A 67 11.53 3.70 -7.35
CA ARG A 67 10.90 3.64 -8.68
C ARG A 67 10.86 4.99 -9.36
N LEU A 68 10.62 6.04 -8.59
CA LEU A 68 10.62 7.39 -9.11
C LEU A 68 12.02 7.83 -9.56
N ALA A 69 13.07 7.49 -8.82
CA ALA A 69 14.45 7.73 -9.22
C ALA A 69 14.79 7.03 -10.53
N ALA A 70 14.34 5.78 -10.72
CA ALA A 70 14.51 5.07 -11.98
C ALA A 70 13.78 5.75 -13.16
N ALA A 71 12.55 6.24 -12.93
CA ALA A 71 11.81 6.98 -13.96
C ALA A 71 12.50 8.30 -14.34
N ILE A 72 13.00 9.06 -13.35
CA ILE A 72 13.71 10.33 -13.57
C ILE A 72 15.06 10.09 -14.25
N ALA A 73 15.78 9.03 -13.88
CA ALA A 73 17.05 8.68 -14.54
C ALA A 73 16.87 8.36 -16.03
N ALA A 74 15.74 7.72 -16.39
CA ALA A 74 15.42 7.43 -17.79
C ALA A 74 14.85 8.64 -18.54
N GLN A 75 14.12 9.54 -17.86
CA GLN A 75 13.60 10.78 -18.46
C GLN A 75 13.56 11.92 -17.42
N PRO A 76 14.60 12.76 -17.33
CA PRO A 76 14.73 13.79 -16.29
C PRO A 76 13.61 14.84 -16.28
N ASP A 77 13.12 15.22 -17.47
CA ASP A 77 12.11 16.27 -17.65
C ASP A 77 10.68 15.74 -17.70
N ASN A 78 10.47 14.48 -17.29
CA ASN A 78 9.14 13.90 -17.24
C ASN A 78 8.27 14.62 -16.19
N ARG A 79 7.28 15.39 -16.66
CA ARG A 79 6.41 16.22 -15.82
C ARG A 79 5.67 15.41 -14.74
N ASP A 80 5.24 14.19 -15.07
CA ASP A 80 4.56 13.30 -14.11
C ASP A 80 5.51 12.85 -13.00
N ALA A 81 6.75 12.50 -13.35
CA ALA A 81 7.78 12.14 -12.39
C ALA A 81 8.10 13.32 -11.47
N LEU A 82 8.27 14.53 -12.03
CA LEU A 82 8.54 15.73 -11.25
C LEU A 82 7.39 16.09 -10.30
N ARG A 83 6.13 15.95 -10.75
CA ARG A 83 4.95 16.15 -9.91
C ARG A 83 4.89 15.14 -8.78
N LEU A 84 5.10 13.86 -9.09
CA LEU A 84 5.12 12.80 -8.08
C LEU A 84 6.25 13.01 -7.06
N ARG A 85 7.40 13.52 -7.50
CA ARG A 85 8.53 13.87 -6.61
C ARG A 85 8.15 14.95 -5.60
N ALA A 86 7.47 15.99 -6.05
CA ALA A 86 6.98 17.05 -5.16
C ALA A 86 5.99 16.50 -4.12
N THR A 87 5.05 15.66 -4.54
CA THR A 87 4.12 14.99 -3.61
C THR A 87 4.84 14.14 -2.57
N VAL A 88 5.80 13.31 -3.00
CA VAL A 88 6.59 12.47 -2.08
C VAL A 88 7.36 13.34 -1.09
N HIS A 89 7.99 14.42 -1.54
CA HIS A 89 8.73 15.33 -0.67
C HIS A 89 7.83 15.92 0.43
N THR A 90 6.62 16.38 0.10
CA THR A 90 5.66 16.89 1.09
C THR A 90 5.25 15.82 2.11
N LEU A 91 5.10 14.56 1.69
CA LEU A 91 4.78 13.46 2.61
C LEU A 91 5.98 13.12 3.52
N GLU A 92 7.20 13.14 2.99
CA GLU A 92 8.41 12.94 3.80
C GLU A 92 8.56 14.02 4.87
N GLN A 93 8.30 15.29 4.54
CA GLN A 93 8.32 16.38 5.52
C GLN A 93 7.29 16.16 6.64
N GLN A 94 6.07 15.74 6.30
CA GLN A 94 5.04 15.44 7.30
C GLN A 94 5.44 14.27 8.20
N ARG A 95 5.96 13.17 7.60
CA ARG A 95 6.50 12.03 8.35
C ARG A 95 7.59 12.49 9.31
N ASP A 96 8.53 13.30 8.84
CA ASP A 96 9.69 13.71 9.63
C ASP A 96 9.30 14.65 10.78
N ALA A 97 8.29 15.51 10.58
CA ALA A 97 7.70 16.31 11.65
C ALA A 97 7.09 15.42 12.74
N LEU A 98 6.31 14.40 12.38
CA LEU A 98 5.72 13.45 13.33
C LEU A 98 6.79 12.65 14.07
N LEU A 99 7.85 12.23 13.37
CA LEU A 99 8.99 11.56 14.00
C LEU A 99 9.71 12.47 15.00
N SER A 100 9.80 13.77 14.73
CA SER A 100 10.34 14.75 15.68
C SER A 100 9.48 14.86 16.94
N LEU A 101 8.16 14.95 16.77
CA LEU A 101 7.20 15.01 17.87
C LEU A 101 7.23 13.74 18.73
N ALA A 102 7.23 12.56 18.09
CA ALA A 102 7.30 11.27 18.78
C ALA A 102 8.57 11.18 19.66
N ARG A 103 9.73 11.60 19.14
CA ARG A 103 10.98 11.66 19.92
C ARG A 103 10.88 12.65 21.08
N GLY A 104 10.30 13.82 20.86
CA GLY A 104 10.05 14.80 21.91
C GLY A 104 9.17 14.25 23.03
N CYS A 105 8.13 13.48 22.69
CA CYS A 105 7.29 12.80 23.67
C CYS A 105 8.02 11.69 24.43
N GLY A 106 8.89 10.93 23.75
CA GLY A 106 9.74 9.94 24.41
C GLY A 106 10.73 10.58 25.40
N TYR A 107 11.28 11.76 25.08
CA TYR A 107 12.19 12.48 25.97
C TYR A 107 11.58 12.87 27.32
N ILE A 108 10.27 13.16 27.34
CA ILE A 108 9.53 13.55 28.55
C ILE A 108 8.72 12.38 29.15
N GLY A 109 9.00 11.13 28.75
CA GLY A 109 8.34 9.94 29.29
C GLY A 109 6.85 9.80 28.93
N ARG A 110 6.37 10.49 27.90
CA ARG A 110 4.96 10.41 27.45
C ARG A 110 4.79 9.37 26.35
N TRP A 111 4.75 8.09 26.75
CA TRP A 111 4.74 6.97 25.81
C TRP A 111 3.48 6.88 24.94
N THR A 112 2.30 7.21 25.47
CA THR A 112 1.06 7.27 24.68
C THR A 112 1.11 8.34 23.58
N CYS A 113 1.78 9.46 23.83
CA CYS A 113 2.01 10.47 22.79
C CYS A 113 2.99 9.96 21.73
N MET A 114 4.10 9.36 22.18
CA MET A 114 5.12 8.80 21.30
C MET A 114 4.55 7.71 20.37
N SER A 115 3.75 6.78 20.91
CA SER A 115 3.12 5.71 20.12
C SER A 115 2.12 6.27 19.10
N ARG A 116 1.30 7.26 19.48
CA ARG A 116 0.35 7.92 18.58
C ARG A 116 1.07 8.59 17.41
N ASP A 117 2.05 9.44 17.68
CA ASP A 117 2.72 10.21 16.62
C ASP A 117 3.55 9.30 15.71
N ALA A 118 4.19 8.26 16.27
CA ALA A 118 4.85 7.21 15.48
C ALA A 118 3.85 6.42 14.62
N GLY A 119 2.65 6.13 15.16
CA GLY A 119 1.57 5.46 14.42
C GLY A 119 1.06 6.29 13.25
N ILE A 120 0.86 7.60 13.43
CA ILE A 120 0.50 8.50 12.33
C ILE A 120 1.62 8.56 11.29
N ALA A 121 2.89 8.60 11.72
CA ALA A 121 4.02 8.54 10.79
C ALA A 121 4.04 7.24 9.96
N LEU A 122 3.62 6.10 10.52
CA LEU A 122 3.47 4.83 9.80
C LEU A 122 2.30 4.82 8.80
N GLN A 123 1.26 5.61 9.05
CA GLN A 123 0.18 5.79 8.08
C GLN A 123 0.64 6.59 6.86
N ILE A 124 1.60 7.50 7.02
CA ILE A 124 2.23 8.24 5.93
C ILE A 124 3.28 7.38 5.20
N ASP A 125 4.12 6.68 5.98
CA ASP A 125 5.21 5.85 5.48
C ASP A 125 5.33 4.55 6.28
N SER A 126 4.62 3.53 5.81
CA SER A 126 4.64 2.18 6.40
C SER A 126 6.05 1.55 6.35
N SER A 127 6.90 2.04 5.44
CA SER A 127 8.29 1.59 5.30
C SER A 127 9.27 2.28 6.26
N SER A 128 8.80 3.22 7.09
CA SER A 128 9.65 3.98 8.02
C SER A 128 10.14 3.13 9.19
N LYS A 129 11.39 2.65 9.08
CA LYS A 129 12.09 1.94 10.17
C LYS A 129 12.27 2.81 11.43
N ALA A 130 12.26 4.14 11.30
CA ALA A 130 12.33 5.03 12.45
C ALA A 130 11.00 5.03 13.22
N ALA A 131 9.87 5.15 12.50
CA ALA A 131 8.55 5.12 13.12
C ALA A 131 8.27 3.77 13.79
N GLN A 132 8.61 2.65 13.11
CA GLN A 132 8.49 1.30 13.69
C GLN A 132 9.25 1.18 15.01
N ARG A 133 10.51 1.64 15.04
CA ARG A 133 11.35 1.60 16.26
C ARG A 133 10.75 2.43 17.39
N LEU A 134 10.26 3.63 17.11
CA LEU A 134 9.63 4.49 18.12
C LEU A 134 8.34 3.87 18.66
N ALA A 135 7.52 3.26 17.81
CA ALA A 135 6.31 2.57 18.24
C ALA A 135 6.62 1.37 19.14
N THR A 136 7.58 0.53 18.75
CA THR A 136 8.03 -0.60 19.58
C THR A 136 8.62 -0.13 20.92
N GLN A 137 9.39 0.96 20.90
CA GLN A 137 9.92 1.55 22.14
C GLN A 137 8.78 2.01 23.05
N ALA A 138 7.82 2.79 22.53
CA ALA A 138 6.69 3.27 23.31
C ALA A 138 5.88 2.12 23.93
N MET A 139 5.67 1.03 23.21
CA MET A 139 5.00 -0.17 23.76
C MET A 139 5.78 -0.75 24.94
N ARG A 140 7.09 -0.99 24.75
CA ARG A 140 7.96 -1.55 25.79
C ARG A 140 7.99 -0.70 27.05
N GLU A 141 8.11 0.61 26.91
CA GLU A 141 8.15 1.54 28.04
C GLU A 141 6.78 1.68 28.74
N SER A 142 5.68 1.58 27.98
CA SER A 142 4.33 1.58 28.57
C SER A 142 4.08 0.34 29.42
N GLU A 143 4.59 -0.82 28.99
CA GLU A 143 4.52 -2.08 29.75
C GLU A 143 5.25 -1.97 31.09
N LEU A 144 6.43 -1.34 31.11
CA LEU A 144 7.20 -1.12 32.35
C LEU A 144 6.50 -0.17 33.33
N GLN A 145 5.67 0.76 32.85
CA GLN A 145 4.88 1.65 33.71
C GLN A 145 3.65 0.97 34.34
N ILE A 146 3.24 -0.19 33.82
CA ILE A 146 2.06 -0.92 34.29
C ILE A 146 2.42 -1.91 35.43
N GLU A 147 3.69 -2.00 35.85
CA GLU A 147 4.05 -2.83 37.00
C GLU A 147 3.21 -2.45 38.25
N PRO A 148 2.52 -3.42 38.87
CA PRO A 148 1.61 -3.15 39.96
C PRO A 148 2.38 -2.69 41.20
N PRO A 149 1.74 -1.96 42.14
CA PRO A 149 2.32 -1.71 43.44
C PRO A 149 2.62 -3.05 44.10
N ILE A 150 3.90 -3.38 44.22
CA ILE A 150 4.35 -4.46 45.09
C ILE A 150 4.03 -3.96 46.50
N ASP A 151 3.13 -4.67 47.19
CA ASP A 151 2.63 -4.39 48.54
C ASP A 151 1.35 -3.53 48.64
N ALA A 152 0.23 -4.04 48.11
CA ALA A 152 -1.03 -3.87 48.83
C ALA A 152 -0.97 -4.82 50.03
N ALA A 153 -0.44 -4.32 51.15
CA ALA A 153 -0.38 -5.02 52.42
C ALA A 153 -1.73 -5.68 52.74
N PRO A 154 -1.77 -6.92 53.29
CA PRO A 154 -3.02 -7.52 53.69
C PRO A 154 -3.69 -6.61 54.71
N GLU A 155 -4.88 -6.14 54.37
CA GLU A 155 -5.78 -5.39 55.23
C GLU A 155 -5.94 -6.17 56.54
N GLN A 156 -5.30 -5.71 57.62
CA GLN A 156 -5.47 -6.27 58.94
C GLN A 156 -6.92 -6.02 59.36
N LEU A 157 -7.76 -7.04 59.19
CA LEU A 157 -9.10 -7.11 59.76
C LEU A 157 -9.02 -6.75 61.26
N PRO A 158 -9.81 -5.78 61.75
CA PRO A 158 -9.84 -5.48 63.18
C PRO A 158 -10.37 -6.70 63.93
N ASP A 159 -9.56 -7.22 64.85
CA ASP A 159 -9.88 -8.35 65.71
C ASP A 159 -10.99 -7.95 66.70
N THR A 160 -12.24 -8.25 66.38
CA THR A 160 -13.38 -8.08 67.29
C THR A 160 -13.47 -9.29 68.23
N ARG A 161 -12.44 -9.51 69.03
CA ARG A 161 -12.43 -10.48 70.13
C ARG A 161 -12.06 -9.83 71.46
N ASP A 162 -12.82 -8.80 71.86
CA ASP A 162 -12.77 -8.36 73.26
C ASP A 162 -14.05 -7.64 73.73
N VAL A 163 -15.22 -8.20 73.37
CA VAL A 163 -16.52 -7.72 73.91
C VAL A 163 -17.35 -8.88 74.42
N ILE A 164 -16.76 -9.81 75.18
CA ILE A 164 -17.51 -10.78 75.99
C ILE A 164 -16.77 -11.04 77.30
N ALA A 165 -16.83 -10.08 78.23
CA ALA A 165 -16.79 -10.34 79.66
C ALA A 165 -17.02 -9.01 80.40
N HIS A 166 -18.26 -8.76 80.83
CA HIS A 166 -18.61 -8.02 82.05
C HIS A 166 -20.13 -7.91 82.12
N HIS A 167 -20.79 -8.88 82.76
CA HIS A 167 -22.02 -8.71 83.55
C HIS A 167 -22.18 -9.90 84.49
#